data_AF-A0A3D2KJK2-F1
#
_entry.id   AF-A0A3D2KJK2-F1
#
_cell.length_a   1.000
_cell.length_b   1.000
_cell.length_c   1.000
_cell.angle_alpha   90.00
_cell.angle_beta   90.00
_cell.angle_gamma   90.00
#
_symmetry.space_group_name_H-M   'P 1'
#
loop_
_entity.id
_entity.type
_entity.pdbx_description
1 polymer ?
#
loop_
_entity_poly.entity_id
_entity_poly.type
_entity_poly.pdbx_seq_one_letter_code
_entity_poly.pdbx_strand_id
1 'polypeptide(L)'
;MRIRDRIVLGAVAGLAANAVKLLTSKTAMRLDWAELHGPLRAAGMLIPPHKVTQPKGLAVGYLADSIIAIVLGVLTVYMLSVTGKDRAVLKGAISGQVFWTALYGVLGTFGATNVRPELPETYLTAFVDHTLFGAVAAAVASKLGHPDLFDGTTPLVPRRLPLVSGPGPRG
;
A
#
# COMPACT_ATOMS: atom_id res chain seq x y z
N MET A 1 1.71 -23.28 8.07
CA MET A 1 0.74 -22.42 8.80
C MET A 1 0.43 -21.20 7.95
N ARG A 2 -0.83 -20.72 7.90
CA ARG A 2 -1.23 -19.50 7.15
C ARG A 2 -1.72 -18.44 8.14
N ILE A 3 -1.47 -17.17 7.84
CA ILE A 3 -1.80 -16.04 8.72
C ILE A 3 -3.32 -15.78 8.65
N ARG A 4 -3.97 -15.67 9.81
CA ARG A 4 -5.42 -15.40 9.93
C ARG A 4 -5.74 -13.98 10.35
N ASP A 5 -4.79 -13.26 10.93
CA ASP A 5 -5.02 -11.86 11.29
C ASP A 5 -4.74 -10.95 10.09
N ARG A 6 -5.73 -10.12 9.71
CA ARG A 6 -5.64 -9.24 8.53
C ARG A 6 -4.61 -8.13 8.70
N ILE A 7 -4.43 -7.63 9.93
CA ILE A 7 -3.49 -6.56 10.24
C ILE A 7 -2.06 -7.11 10.18
N VAL A 8 -1.81 -8.25 10.81
CA VAL A 8 -0.50 -8.92 10.77
C VAL A 8 -0.15 -9.34 9.34
N LEU A 9 -1.10 -9.93 8.61
CA LEU A 9 -0.90 -10.28 7.19
C LEU A 9 -0.58 -9.04 6.36
N GLY A 10 -1.32 -7.95 6.59
CA GLY A 10 -1.14 -6.68 5.91
C GLY A 10 0.21 -6.04 6.19
N ALA A 11 0.67 -6.08 7.44
CA ALA A 11 1.99 -5.60 7.83
C ALA A 11 3.11 -6.39 7.13
N VAL A 12 3.03 -7.72 7.13
CA VAL A 12 4.00 -8.59 6.44
C VAL A 12 3.99 -8.35 4.93
N ALA A 13 2.81 -8.29 4.32
CA ALA A 13 2.65 -8.04 2.89
C ALA A 13 3.17 -6.66 2.49
N GLY A 14 2.84 -5.63 3.27
CA GLY A 14 3.27 -4.25 3.07
C GLY A 14 4.78 -4.10 3.19
N LEU A 15 5.41 -4.67 4.21
CA LEU A 15 6.87 -4.63 4.38
C LEU A 15 7.60 -5.38 3.27
N ALA A 16 7.11 -6.56 2.85
CA ALA A 16 7.67 -7.32 1.74
C ALA A 16 7.59 -6.53 0.42
N ALA A 17 6.44 -5.91 0.15
CA ALA A 17 6.26 -5.02 -0.99
C ALA A 17 7.16 -3.78 -0.90
N ASN A 18 7.36 -3.24 0.30
CA ASN A 18 8.24 -2.09 0.51
C ASN A 18 9.69 -2.42 0.18
N ALA A 19 10.16 -3.63 0.52
CA ALA A 19 11.50 -4.06 0.15
C ALA A 19 11.72 -4.07 -1.37
N VAL A 20 10.73 -4.55 -2.14
CA VAL A 20 10.77 -4.50 -3.61
C VAL A 20 10.74 -3.06 -4.11
N LYS A 21 9.83 -2.23 -3.58
CA LYS A 21 9.75 -0.79 -3.90
C LYS A 21 11.11 -0.11 -3.69
N LEU A 22 11.72 -0.30 -2.53
CA LEU A 22 13.02 0.29 -2.19
C LEU A 22 14.14 -0.18 -3.11
N LEU A 23 14.14 -1.45 -3.52
CA LEU A 23 15.11 -1.97 -4.47
C LEU A 23 14.95 -1.28 -5.83
N THR A 24 13.72 -1.14 -6.31
CA THR A 24 13.41 -0.45 -7.57
C THR A 24 13.80 1.03 -7.50
N SER A 25 13.36 1.77 -6.47
CA SER A 25 13.72 3.19 -6.31
C SER A 25 15.23 3.40 -6.24
N LYS A 26 15.95 2.57 -5.47
CA LYS A 26 17.42 2.67 -5.35
C LYS A 26 18.12 2.35 -6.67
N THR A 27 17.58 1.44 -7.46
CA THR A 27 18.11 1.12 -8.78
C THR A 27 17.89 2.30 -9.73
N ALA A 28 16.69 2.87 -9.76
CA ALA A 28 16.38 4.05 -10.57
C ALA A 28 17.25 5.25 -10.21
N MET A 29 17.50 5.49 -8.92
CA MET A 29 18.42 6.54 -8.47
C MET A 29 19.86 6.32 -8.93
N ARG A 30 20.34 5.07 -8.98
CA ARG A 30 21.69 4.76 -9.48
C ARG A 30 21.82 4.93 -11.00
N LEU A 31 20.70 4.93 -11.71
CA LEU A 31 20.61 5.15 -13.16
C LEU A 31 20.25 6.61 -13.50
N ASP A 32 20.21 7.50 -12.51
CA ASP A 32 19.81 8.90 -12.65
C ASP A 32 18.37 9.10 -13.22
N TRP A 33 17.49 8.10 -13.05
CA TRP A 33 16.08 8.15 -13.45
C TRP A 33 15.16 8.68 -12.34
N ALA A 34 15.70 8.92 -11.15
CA ALA A 34 14.99 9.51 -10.04
C ALA A 34 15.97 10.26 -9.14
N GLU A 35 15.57 11.42 -8.65
CA GLU A 35 16.39 12.20 -7.72
C GLU A 35 16.19 11.79 -6.25
N LEU A 36 15.12 11.04 -5.97
CA LEU A 36 14.66 10.77 -4.61
C LEU A 36 13.90 9.44 -4.50
N HIS A 37 14.13 8.71 -3.40
CA HIS A 37 13.41 7.46 -3.08
C HIS A 37 12.41 7.64 -1.91
N GLY A 38 11.48 6.69 -1.75
CA GLY A 38 10.39 6.71 -0.77
C GLY A 38 10.75 7.22 0.64
N PRO A 39 11.77 6.67 1.32
CA PRO A 39 12.16 7.13 2.66
C PRO A 39 12.56 8.61 2.74
N LEU A 40 13.27 9.16 1.75
CA LEU A 40 13.63 10.58 1.76
C LEU A 40 12.37 11.44 1.54
N ARG A 41 11.43 10.96 0.71
CA ARG A 41 10.14 11.64 0.49
C ARG A 41 9.35 11.70 1.79
N ALA A 42 9.22 10.55 2.45
CA ALA A 42 8.52 10.44 3.73
C ALA A 42 9.17 11.32 4.81
N ALA A 43 10.50 11.38 4.87
CA ALA A 43 11.21 12.32 5.75
C ALA A 43 10.89 13.78 5.41
N GLY A 44 10.91 14.17 4.14
CA GLY A 44 10.61 15.53 3.69
C GLY A 44 9.19 16.00 4.02
N MET A 45 8.26 15.07 4.28
CA MET A 45 6.91 15.37 4.76
C MET A 45 6.84 15.65 6.26
N LEU A 46 7.83 15.20 7.05
CA LEU A 46 7.80 15.25 8.52
C LEU A 46 8.83 16.20 9.13
N ILE A 47 9.95 16.43 8.45
CA ILE A 47 11.07 17.22 8.97
C ILE A 47 11.58 18.22 7.93
N PRO A 48 12.25 19.31 8.37
CA PRO A 48 12.80 20.31 7.45
C PRO A 48 13.77 19.72 6.41
N PRO A 49 13.78 20.21 5.16
CA PRO A 49 14.59 19.65 4.06
C PRO A 49 16.08 19.49 4.38
N HIS A 50 16.69 20.47 5.07
CA HIS A 50 18.11 20.44 5.44
C HIS A 50 18.47 19.37 6.50
N LYS A 51 17.46 18.69 7.08
CA LYS A 51 17.64 17.59 8.05
C LYS A 51 17.37 16.21 7.45
N VAL A 52 16.76 16.12 6.26
CA VAL A 52 16.32 14.86 5.65
C VAL A 52 17.47 13.88 5.43
N THR A 53 18.62 14.36 4.95
CA THR A 53 19.80 13.53 4.64
C THR A 53 20.70 13.27 5.84
N GLN A 54 20.44 13.86 7.00
CA GLN A 54 21.19 13.60 8.22
C GLN A 54 20.84 12.20 8.77
N PRO A 55 21.72 11.51 9.52
CA PRO A 55 21.46 10.16 10.01
C PRO A 55 20.12 10.00 10.75
N LYS A 56 19.75 10.97 11.60
CA LYS A 56 18.46 10.98 12.30
C LYS A 56 17.27 11.22 11.35
N GLY A 57 17.44 12.06 10.32
CA GLY A 57 16.43 12.28 9.30
C GLY A 57 16.20 11.06 8.42
N LEU A 58 17.27 10.35 8.05
CA LEU A 58 17.18 9.08 7.36
C LEU A 58 16.39 8.05 8.19
N ALA A 59 16.66 7.95 9.49
CA ALA A 59 15.92 7.06 10.39
C ALA A 59 14.41 7.40 10.41
N VAL A 60 14.05 8.68 10.55
CA VAL A 60 12.66 9.14 10.46
C VAL A 60 12.03 8.73 9.13
N GLY A 61 12.75 8.93 8.02
CA GLY A 61 12.27 8.57 6.69
C GLY A 61 11.97 7.10 6.51
N TYR A 62 12.90 6.22 6.91
CA TYR A 62 12.71 4.77 6.82
C TYR A 62 11.58 4.28 7.73
N LEU A 63 11.44 4.84 8.94
CA LEU A 63 10.34 4.51 9.84
C LEU A 63 8.99 4.94 9.24
N ALA A 64 8.89 6.20 8.80
CA ALA A 64 7.67 6.74 8.21
C ALA A 64 7.25 5.97 6.95
N ASP A 65 8.19 5.70 6.05
CA ASP A 65 7.96 4.92 4.83
C ASP A 65 7.50 3.49 5.14
N SER A 66 8.07 2.86 6.17
CA SER A 66 7.69 1.51 6.60
C SER A 66 6.29 1.47 7.22
N ILE A 67 5.92 2.47 8.02
CA ILE A 67 4.57 2.57 8.60
C ILE A 67 3.53 2.80 7.49
N ILE A 68 3.81 3.68 6.53
CA ILE A 68 2.94 3.87 5.36
C ILE A 68 2.80 2.55 4.60
N ALA A 69 3.89 1.84 4.34
CA ALA A 69 3.85 0.55 3.67
C ALA A 69 3.00 -0.49 4.42
N ILE A 70 3.11 -0.56 5.76
CA ILE A 70 2.26 -1.42 6.59
C ILE A 70 0.78 -1.05 6.41
N VAL A 71 0.43 0.23 6.54
CA VAL A 71 -0.95 0.71 6.38
C VAL A 71 -1.50 0.34 5.01
N LEU A 72 -0.77 0.62 3.93
CA LEU A 72 -1.19 0.27 2.57
C LEU A 72 -1.29 -1.24 2.36
N GLY A 73 -0.40 -2.02 2.98
CA GLY A 73 -0.48 -3.49 2.99
C GLY A 73 -1.75 -3.99 3.68
N VAL A 74 -2.12 -3.42 4.83
CA VAL A 74 -3.39 -3.71 5.53
C VAL A 74 -4.59 -3.35 4.65
N LEU A 75 -4.60 -2.16 4.05
CA LEU A 75 -5.67 -1.76 3.12
C LEU A 75 -5.80 -2.73 1.93
N THR A 76 -4.67 -3.21 1.40
CA THR A 76 -4.64 -4.22 0.34
C THR A 76 -5.27 -5.54 0.80
N VAL A 77 -4.96 -6.01 2.01
CA VAL A 77 -5.58 -7.23 2.56
C VAL A 77 -7.08 -7.06 2.74
N TYR A 78 -7.55 -5.92 3.25
CA TYR A 78 -8.99 -5.66 3.39
C TYR A 78 -9.69 -5.55 2.03
N MET A 79 -9.07 -4.91 1.04
CA MET A 79 -9.58 -4.85 -0.33
C MET A 79 -9.74 -6.26 -0.91
N LEU A 80 -8.73 -7.12 -0.79
CA LEU A 80 -8.84 -8.52 -1.23
C LEU A 80 -9.84 -9.32 -0.37
N SER A 81 -10.03 -8.96 0.89
CA SER A 81 -10.98 -9.63 1.77
C SER A 81 -12.41 -9.48 1.28
N VAL A 82 -12.75 -8.29 0.76
CA VAL A 82 -14.08 -7.95 0.24
C VAL A 82 -14.23 -8.37 -1.22
N THR A 83 -13.19 -8.20 -2.04
CA THR A 83 -13.27 -8.42 -3.50
C THR A 83 -12.84 -9.80 -3.95
N GLY A 84 -12.26 -10.61 -3.07
CA GLY A 84 -11.67 -11.91 -3.40
C GLY A 84 -10.26 -11.82 -4.00
N LYS A 85 -9.58 -12.97 -4.07
CA LYS A 85 -8.18 -13.09 -4.54
C LYS A 85 -8.03 -13.39 -6.03
N ASP A 86 -9.13 -13.48 -6.77
CA ASP A 86 -9.07 -13.57 -8.23
C ASP A 86 -8.27 -12.37 -8.77
N ARG A 87 -7.32 -12.65 -9.66
CA ARG A 87 -6.43 -11.64 -10.25
C ARG A 87 -5.77 -10.73 -9.20
N ALA A 88 -5.42 -11.27 -8.02
CA ALA A 88 -4.90 -10.49 -6.90
C ALA A 88 -3.75 -9.56 -7.27
N VAL A 89 -2.80 -10.02 -8.11
CA VAL A 89 -1.67 -9.20 -8.58
C VAL A 89 -2.14 -7.94 -9.32
N LEU A 90 -3.12 -8.08 -10.22
CA LEU A 90 -3.67 -6.95 -10.99
C LEU A 90 -4.49 -6.01 -10.09
N LYS A 91 -5.34 -6.57 -9.20
CA LYS A 91 -6.08 -5.78 -8.20
C LYS A 91 -5.11 -4.98 -7.31
N GLY A 92 -4.03 -5.64 -6.90
CA GLY A 92 -2.91 -5.04 -6.17
C GLY A 92 -2.28 -3.88 -6.93
N ALA A 93 -1.85 -4.10 -8.17
CA ALA A 93 -1.25 -3.06 -9.02
C ALA A 93 -2.15 -1.82 -9.15
N ILE A 94 -3.44 -2.03 -9.42
CA ILE A 94 -4.43 -0.95 -9.52
C ILE A 94 -4.57 -0.23 -8.17
N SER A 95 -4.71 -0.96 -7.05
CA SER A 95 -4.81 -0.36 -5.73
C SER A 95 -3.55 0.44 -5.35
N GLY A 96 -2.36 -0.03 -5.75
CA GLY A 96 -1.11 0.70 -5.57
C GLY A 96 -1.13 2.07 -6.25
N GLN A 97 -1.69 2.16 -7.45
CA GLN A 97 -1.86 3.44 -8.17
C GLN A 97 -2.90 4.35 -7.52
N VAL A 98 -4.00 3.78 -7.02
CA VAL A 98 -4.98 4.56 -6.24
C VAL A 98 -4.34 5.13 -4.98
N PHE A 99 -3.56 4.32 -4.25
CA PHE A 99 -2.84 4.78 -3.05
C PHE A 99 -1.81 5.85 -3.37
N TRP A 100 -1.03 5.68 -4.44
CA TRP A 100 -0.08 6.68 -4.91
C TRP A 100 -0.75 8.03 -5.20
N THR A 101 -1.82 8.00 -5.99
CA THR A 101 -2.57 9.19 -6.37
C THR A 101 -3.23 9.85 -5.16
N ALA A 102 -3.77 9.07 -4.22
CA ALA A 102 -4.35 9.59 -2.99
C ALA A 102 -3.29 10.21 -2.06
N LEU A 103 -2.16 9.54 -1.85
CA LEU A 103 -1.08 10.00 -0.97
C LEU A 103 -0.34 11.21 -1.52
N TYR A 104 0.00 11.23 -2.80
CA TYR A 104 0.83 12.30 -3.36
C TYR A 104 0.04 13.30 -4.18
N GLY A 105 -0.96 12.85 -4.93
CA GLY A 105 -1.82 13.73 -5.72
C GLY A 105 -2.78 14.54 -4.85
N VAL A 106 -3.44 13.91 -3.86
CA VAL A 106 -4.42 14.60 -3.00
C VAL A 106 -3.76 15.12 -1.73
N LEU A 107 -3.22 14.24 -0.89
CA LEU A 107 -2.67 14.62 0.43
C LEU A 107 -1.45 15.54 0.32
N GLY A 108 -0.63 15.39 -0.71
CA GLY A 108 0.51 16.28 -1.00
C GLY A 108 0.10 17.72 -1.34
N THR A 109 -1.14 17.95 -1.80
CA THR A 109 -1.62 19.29 -2.18
C THR A 109 -2.26 20.07 -1.03
N PHE A 110 -2.53 19.43 0.12
CA PHE A 110 -3.13 20.09 1.29
C PHE A 110 -2.17 21.00 2.07
N GLY A 111 -1.01 21.35 1.50
CA GLY A 111 -0.06 22.30 2.10
C GLY A 111 0.62 21.81 3.39
N ALA A 112 0.36 20.56 3.81
CA ALA A 112 0.92 19.97 5.01
C ALA A 112 2.41 19.57 4.86
N THR A 113 2.98 19.68 3.66
CA THR A 113 4.30 19.14 3.36
C THR A 113 5.12 20.12 2.51
N ASN A 114 6.39 20.31 2.87
CA ASN A 114 7.36 21.07 2.08
C ASN A 114 7.96 20.21 0.96
N VAL A 115 7.11 19.53 0.18
CA VAL A 115 7.56 18.66 -0.91
C VAL A 115 8.14 19.55 -2.00
N ARG A 116 9.45 19.42 -2.19
CA ARG A 116 10.18 20.10 -3.27
C ARG A 116 9.61 19.62 -4.61
N PRO A 117 9.50 20.50 -5.63
CA PRO A 117 9.20 20.05 -6.99
C PRO A 117 10.20 18.97 -7.41
N GLU A 118 9.69 17.82 -7.85
CA GLU A 118 10.50 16.71 -8.34
C GLU A 118 10.49 16.68 -9.89
N LEU A 119 11.52 16.08 -10.47
CA LEU A 119 11.63 15.81 -11.90
C LEU A 119 10.53 14.84 -12.35
N PRO A 120 9.97 15.01 -13.57
CA PRO A 120 8.97 14.09 -14.13
C PRO A 120 9.38 12.61 -14.07
N GLU A 121 10.67 12.31 -14.27
CA GLU A 121 11.26 10.98 -14.21
C GLU A 121 11.11 10.36 -12.81
N THR A 122 11.22 11.17 -11.76
CA THR A 122 11.00 10.75 -10.38
C THR A 122 9.53 10.33 -10.17
N TYR A 123 8.57 11.01 -10.78
CA TYR A 123 7.16 10.63 -10.73
C TYR A 123 6.87 9.36 -11.54
N LEU A 124 7.47 9.18 -12.72
CA LEU A 124 7.36 7.96 -13.52
C LEU A 124 7.95 6.75 -12.80
N THR A 125 9.10 6.93 -12.15
CA THR A 125 9.69 5.90 -11.28
C THR A 125 8.76 5.60 -10.10
N ALA A 126 8.18 6.63 -9.47
CA ALA A 126 7.23 6.43 -8.37
C ALA A 126 5.98 5.66 -8.82
N PHE A 127 5.50 5.89 -10.05
CA PHE A 127 4.41 5.11 -10.64
C PHE A 127 4.78 3.63 -10.76
N VAL A 128 5.98 3.30 -11.27
CA VAL A 128 6.47 1.92 -11.35
C VAL A 128 6.58 1.31 -9.95
N ASP A 129 7.19 2.04 -9.01
CA ASP A 129 7.36 1.63 -7.62
C ASP A 129 6.03 1.27 -6.96
N HIS A 130 5.00 2.09 -7.13
CA HIS A 130 3.68 1.85 -6.52
C HIS A 130 2.90 0.74 -7.23
N THR A 131 3.11 0.55 -8.54
CA THR A 131 2.57 -0.60 -9.29
C THR A 131 3.13 -1.89 -8.71
N LEU A 132 4.46 -1.96 -8.58
CA LEU A 132 5.15 -3.13 -8.04
C LEU A 132 4.81 -3.35 -6.57
N PHE A 133 4.77 -2.28 -5.77
CA PHE A 133 4.35 -2.36 -4.37
C PHE A 133 2.97 -3.02 -4.25
N GLY A 134 1.96 -2.49 -4.94
CA GLY A 134 0.60 -3.03 -4.86
C GLY A 134 0.51 -4.48 -5.35
N ALA A 135 1.16 -4.79 -6.49
CA ALA A 135 1.23 -6.13 -7.05
C ALA A 135 1.84 -7.14 -6.08
N VAL A 136 2.99 -6.80 -5.48
CA VAL A 136 3.71 -7.67 -4.54
C VAL A 136 2.94 -7.80 -3.23
N ALA A 137 2.38 -6.71 -2.69
CA ALA A 137 1.58 -6.76 -1.46
C ALA A 137 0.40 -7.72 -1.63
N ALA A 138 -0.35 -7.60 -2.72
CA ALA A 138 -1.47 -8.49 -3.01
C ALA A 138 -1.04 -9.94 -3.26
N ALA A 139 0.10 -10.17 -3.92
CA ALA A 139 0.65 -11.50 -4.14
C ALA A 139 1.05 -12.18 -2.82
N VAL A 140 1.79 -11.47 -1.97
CA VAL A 140 2.23 -11.95 -0.65
C VAL A 140 1.02 -12.22 0.24
N ALA A 141 0.07 -11.28 0.30
CA ALA A 141 -1.19 -11.44 1.04
C ALA A 141 -1.95 -12.70 0.60
N SER A 142 -2.10 -12.89 -0.72
CA SER A 142 -2.85 -14.02 -1.29
C SER A 142 -2.20 -15.38 -1.04
N LYS A 143 -0.85 -15.40 -0.95
CA LYS A 143 -0.05 -16.61 -0.73
C LYS A 143 0.05 -16.99 0.75
N LEU A 144 0.25 -16.01 1.63
CA LEU A 144 0.48 -16.25 3.07
C LEU A 144 -0.81 -16.23 3.90
N GLY A 145 -1.86 -15.58 3.41
CA GLY A 145 -3.14 -15.46 4.08
C GLY A 145 -3.99 -16.73 4.06
N HIS A 146 -4.71 -16.99 5.14
CA HIS A 146 -5.70 -18.06 5.20
C HIS A 146 -6.85 -17.80 4.20
N PRO A 147 -7.38 -18.82 3.49
CA PRO A 147 -8.43 -18.62 2.49
C PRO A 147 -9.68 -17.89 2.99
N ASP A 148 -10.11 -18.18 4.22
CA ASP A 148 -11.30 -17.59 4.87
C ASP A 148 -11.21 -16.08 5.04
N LEU A 149 -10.02 -15.46 4.88
CA LEU A 149 -9.92 -14.00 4.92
C LEU A 149 -10.52 -13.34 3.68
N PHE A 150 -10.71 -14.09 2.60
CA PHE A 150 -11.01 -13.58 1.26
C PHE A 150 -12.33 -14.13 0.70
N ASP A 151 -13.28 -14.41 1.58
CA ASP A 151 -14.58 -14.99 1.26
C ASP A 151 -15.69 -13.94 1.02
N GLY A 152 -15.30 -12.65 0.91
CA GLY A 152 -16.23 -11.53 0.76
C GLY A 152 -16.80 -11.02 2.09
N THR A 153 -16.37 -11.56 3.23
CA THR A 153 -16.78 -11.10 4.55
C THR A 153 -15.63 -10.41 5.28
N THR A 154 -15.96 -9.35 6.02
CA THR A 154 -15.05 -8.73 6.98
C THR A 154 -15.83 -8.35 8.23
N PRO A 155 -15.17 -8.05 9.36
CA PRO A 155 -15.86 -7.44 10.50
C PRO A 155 -16.64 -6.16 10.13
N LEU A 156 -16.23 -5.48 9.05
CA LEU A 156 -16.87 -4.27 8.53
C LEU A 156 -17.99 -4.56 7.51
N VAL A 157 -18.00 -5.76 6.91
CA VAL A 157 -18.97 -6.19 5.89
C VAL A 157 -19.50 -7.56 6.32
N PRO A 158 -20.56 -7.62 7.15
CA PRO A 158 -21.14 -8.86 7.60
C PRO A 158 -21.72 -9.66 6.43
N ARG A 159 -21.70 -10.99 6.55
CA ARG A 159 -22.37 -11.87 5.60
C ARG A 159 -23.86 -11.50 5.55
N ARG A 160 -24.36 -11.09 4.38
CA ARG A 160 -25.81 -10.94 4.19
C ARG A 160 -26.43 -12.32 4.40
N LEU A 161 -27.20 -12.47 5.48
CA LEU A 161 -28.01 -13.66 5.68
C LEU A 161 -28.99 -13.76 4.50
N PRO A 162 -29.26 -14.97 3.97
CA PRO A 162 -30.35 -15.14 3.03
C PRO A 162 -31.61 -14.57 3.67
N LEU A 163 -32.33 -13.73 2.93
CA LEU A 163 -33.68 -13.32 3.33
C LEU A 163 -34.48 -14.61 3.50
N VAL A 164 -34.88 -14.93 4.73
CA VAL A 164 -35.85 -15.99 4.96
C VAL A 164 -37.07 -15.57 4.18
N SER A 165 -37.36 -16.27 3.07
CA SER A 165 -38.65 -16.16 2.40
C SER A 165 -39.68 -16.56 3.44
N GLY A 166 -40.39 -15.58 4.00
CA GLY A 166 -41.50 -15.80 4.90
C GLY A 166 -42.51 -16.75 4.26
N PRO A 167 -43.29 -17.50 5.05
CA PRO A 167 -44.31 -18.38 4.49
C PRO A 167 -45.23 -17.54 3.59
N GLY A 168 -45.31 -17.92 2.31
CA GLY A 168 -46.19 -17.26 1.34
C GLY A 168 -47.63 -17.23 1.86
N PRO A 169 -48.43 -16.22 1.45
CA PRO A 169 -49.80 -16.09 1.94
C PRO A 169 -50.55 -17.39 1.64
N ARG A 170 -51.13 -17.98 2.68
CA ARG A 170 -52.08 -19.09 2.55
C ARG A 170 -53.35 -18.50 1.94
N GLY A 171 -53.49 -18.63 0.63
CA GLY A 171 -54.72 -18.40 -0.13
C GLY A 171 -55.33 -19.73 -0.54
#